data_AF-A0A453LXN7-F1
#
_entry.id   AF-A0A453LXN7-F1
#
_cell.length_a   1.000
_cell.length_b   1.000
_cell.length_c   1.000
_cell.angle_alpha   90.00
_cell.angle_beta   90.00
_cell.angle_gamma   90.00
#
_symmetry.space_group_name_H-M   'P 1'
#
loop_
_entity.id
_entity.type
_entity.pdbx_description
1 polymer ?
#
loop_
_entity_poly.entity_id
_entity_poly.type
_entity_poly.pdbx_seq_one_letter_code
_entity_poly.pdbx_strand_id
1 'polypeptide(L)' 'LIQVDEFVKSGMVVGLGSGAASGLAVQYLGTRLRRGSLTGIVGIPS' A
#
# COMPACT_ATOMS: atom_id res chain seq x y z
N LEU A 1 -1.76 -9.14 15.78
CA LEU A 1 -2.36 -8.35 14.70
C LEU A 1 -1.38 -7.24 14.34
N ILE A 2 -0.38 -7.54 13.51
CA ILE A 2 0.57 -6.52 13.04
C ILE A 2 -0.09 -5.88 11.82
N GLN A 3 -0.57 -4.64 11.98
CA GLN A 3 -1.23 -3.93 10.91
C GLN A 3 -0.16 -3.39 9.95
N VAL A 4 -0.34 -3.60 8.64
CA VAL A 4 0.57 -3.16 7.56
C VAL A 4 0.83 -1.63 7.60
N ASP A 5 0.00 -0.90 8.32
CA ASP A 5 0.05 0.54 8.59
C ASP A 5 1.42 1.10 8.95
N GLU A 6 2.25 0.33 9.64
CA GLU A 6 3.54 0.85 10.12
C GLU A 6 4.61 1.02 9.03
N PHE A 7 4.47 0.34 7.89
CA PHE A 7 5.60 0.18 6.97
C PHE A 7 5.57 1.09 5.73
N VAL A 8 4.40 1.55 5.29
CA VAL A 8 4.27 2.38 4.07
C VAL A 8 3.89 3.82 4.42
N LYS A 9 4.75 4.76 4.01
CA LYS A 9 4.64 6.21 4.26
C LYS A 9 4.60 6.98 2.94
N SER A 10 4.04 8.19 2.97
CA SER A 10 3.95 9.05 1.79
C SER A 10 5.33 9.29 1.16
N GLY A 11 5.38 9.35 -0.18
CA GLY A 11 6.63 9.54 -0.93
C GLY A 11 7.42 8.26 -1.22
N MET A 12 6.96 7.10 -0.75
CA MET A 12 7.65 5.83 -0.99
C MET A 12 7.38 5.25 -2.39
N VAL A 13 8.39 4.57 -2.92
CA VAL A 13 8.23 3.58 -4.00
C VAL A 13 8.03 2.21 -3.34
N VAL A 14 6.98 1.49 -3.73
CA VAL A 14 6.53 0.27 -3.06
C VAL A 14 6.44 -0.88 -4.07
N GLY A 15 7.11 -2.00 -3.78
CA GLY A 15 6.91 -3.24 -4.52
C GLY A 15 5.55 -3.87 -4.21
N LEU A 16 4.79 -4.23 -5.25
CA LEU A 16 3.46 -4.83 -5.15
C LEU A 16 3.55 -6.30 -5.59
N GLY A 17 3.58 -7.20 -4.62
CA GLY A 17 3.55 -8.64 -4.89
C GLY A 17 2.18 -9.13 -5.38
N SER A 18 2.11 -10.42 -5.72
CA SER A 18 0.91 -11.11 -6.21
C SER A 18 0.29 -12.06 -5.17
N GLY A 19 -0.99 -12.40 -5.37
CA GLY A 19 -1.74 -13.34 -4.50
C GLY A 19 -2.75 -12.66 -3.57
N ALA A 20 -3.58 -13.46 -2.89
CA ALA A 20 -4.71 -12.95 -2.11
C ALA A 20 -4.30 -11.98 -0.99
N ALA A 21 -3.21 -12.29 -0.28
CA ALA A 21 -2.70 -11.42 0.79
C ALA A 21 -2.21 -10.06 0.26
N SER A 22 -1.44 -10.07 -0.85
CA SER A 22 -0.99 -8.84 -1.49
C SER A 22 -2.16 -8.02 -2.05
N GLY A 23 -3.20 -8.68 -2.58
CA GLY A 23 -4.43 -8.02 -3.01
C GLY A 23 -5.09 -7.23 -1.88
N LEU A 24 -5.20 -7.82 -0.69
CA LEU A 24 -5.72 -7.12 0.50
C LEU A 24 -4.85 -5.92 0.90
N ALA A 25 -3.52 -6.07 0.86
CA ALA A 25 -2.60 -4.98 1.16
C ALA A 25 -2.71 -3.83 0.15
N VAL A 26 -2.78 -4.13 -1.16
CA VAL A 26 -2.97 -3.15 -2.23
C VAL A 26 -4.30 -2.41 -2.07
N GLN A 27 -5.38 -3.14 -1.77
CA GLN A 27 -6.70 -2.53 -1.58
C GLN A 27 -6.74 -1.61 -0.35
N TYR A 28 -6.03 -1.99 0.71
CA TYR A 28 -5.85 -1.16 1.89
C TYR A 28 -5.07 0.13 1.57
N LEU A 29 -3.94 0.03 0.87
CA LEU A 29 -3.15 1.19 0.41
C LEU A 29 -3.99 2.12 -0.47
N GLY A 30 -4.76 1.56 -1.41
CA GLY A 30 -5.69 2.31 -2.27
C GLY A 30 -6.77 3.06 -1.47
N THR A 31 -7.26 2.47 -0.38
CA THR A 31 -8.22 3.15 0.51
C THR A 31 -7.59 4.34 1.23
N ARG A 32 -6.33 4.25 1.67
CA ARG A 32 -5.62 5.38 2.29
C ARG A 32 -5.30 6.48 1.29
N LEU A 33 -4.89 6.12 0.06
CA LEU A 33 -4.67 7.07 -1.03
C LEU A 33 -5.96 7.84 -1.35
N ARG A 34 -7.10 7.16 -1.47
CA ARG A 34 -8.40 7.80 -1.71
C ARG A 34 -8.82 8.76 -0.59
N ARG A 35 -8.49 8.44 0.66
CA ARG A 35 -8.78 9.28 1.83
C ARG A 35 -7.79 10.44 2.01
N GLY A 36 -6.68 10.46 1.26
CA GLY A 36 -5.62 11.46 1.40
C GLY A 36 -4.71 11.25 2.61
N SER A 37 -4.90 10.18 3.39
CA SER A 37 -4.02 9.85 4.53
C SER A 37 -2.70 9.20 4.10
N LEU A 38 -2.58 8.84 2.83
CA LEU A 38 -1.34 8.43 2.17
C LEU A 38 -1.26 9.16 0.83
N THR A 39 -0.09 9.66 0.45
CA THR A 39 0.10 10.45 -0.77
C THR A 39 1.46 10.18 -1.41
N GLY A 40 1.58 10.46 -2.72
CA GLY A 40 2.87 10.37 -3.41
C GLY A 40 3.49 8.96 -3.41
N ILE A 41 2.68 7.91 -3.56
CA ILE A 41 3.17 6.54 -3.69
C ILE A 41 3.33 6.16 -5.15
N VAL A 42 4.43 5.48 -5.48
CA VAL A 42 4.62 4.80 -6.77
C VAL A 42 4.65 3.29 -6.52
N GLY A 43 3.74 2.54 -7.14
CA GLY A 43 3.69 1.08 -7.04
C GLY A 43 4.45 0.41 -8.18
N ILE A 44 5.28 -0.60 -7.88
CA ILE A 44 6.00 -1.42 -8.86
C ILE A 44 5.47 -2.87 -8.75
N PRO A 45 4.66 -3.36 -9.71
CA PRO A 45 4.14 -4.72 -9.67
C PRO A 45 5.22 -5.77 -9.96
N SER A 46 5.10 -6.94 -9.33
CA SER A 46 5.89 -8.16 -9.61
C SER A 46 5.41 -8.88 -10.86
#